data_AF-A0A381I8U3-F1
#
_entry.id   AF-A0A381I8U3-F1
#
_cell.length_a   1.000
_cell.length_b   1.000
_cell.length_c   1.000
_cell.angle_alpha   90.00
_cell.angle_beta   90.00
_cell.angle_gamma   90.00
#
_symmetry.space_group_name_H-M   'P 1'
#
loop_
_entity.id
_entity.type
_entity.pdbx_description
1 polymer ?
#
loop_
_entity_poly.entity_id
_entity_poly.type
_entity_poly.pdbx_seq_one_letter_code
_entity_poly.pdbx_strand_id
1 'polypeptide(L)' 'MFKIMVVEDDVSLKNIIAKCLTKWGHDVHQIENLENIIEEFKNYNPELVYWT' A
#
# COMPACT_ATOMS: atom_id res chain seq x y z
N MET A 1 -0.33 15.16 1.90
CA MET A 1 -0.09 13.95 1.10
C MET A 1 0.33 12.88 2.07
N PHE A 2 -0.41 11.78 2.13
CA PHE A 2 -0.11 10.69 3.05
C PHE A 2 0.68 9.59 2.34
N LYS A 3 1.59 8.92 3.05
CA LYS A 3 2.18 7.64 2.66
C LYS A 3 1.27 6.50 3.06
N ILE A 4 0.73 5.79 2.09
CA ILE A 4 -0.25 4.72 2.30
C ILE A 4 0.33 3.40 1.83
N MET A 5 0.37 2.42 2.72
CA MET A 5 0.75 1.06 2.38
C MET A 5 -0.53 0.24 2.18
N VAL A 6 -0.65 -0.45 1.04
CA VAL A 6 -1.80 -1.29 0.67
C VAL A 6 -1.39 -2.75 0.75
N VAL A 7 -2.05 -3.48 1.65
CA VAL A 7 -1.92 -4.92 1.86
C VAL A 7 -3.22 -5.56 1.39
N GLU A 8 -3.15 -6.29 0.29
CA GLU A 8 -4.30 -6.89 -0.38
C GLU A 8 -3.84 -8.09 -1.23
N ASP A 9 -4.58 -9.19 -1.11
CA ASP A 9 -4.31 -10.48 -1.74
C ASP A 9 -4.82 -10.50 -3.20
N ASP A 10 -5.95 -9.84 -3.49
CA ASP A 10 -6.45 -9.70 -4.85
C ASP A 10 -5.69 -8.61 -5.62
N VAL A 11 -4.86 -9.03 -6.57
CA VAL A 11 -4.04 -8.14 -7.40
C VAL A 11 -4.87 -7.12 -8.17
N SER A 12 -6.07 -7.47 -8.64
CA SER A 12 -6.93 -6.54 -9.37
C SER A 12 -7.46 -5.44 -8.45
N LEU A 13 -7.93 -5.82 -7.27
CA LEU A 13 -8.45 -4.89 -6.26
C LEU A 13 -7.33 -3.97 -5.73
N LYS A 14 -6.16 -4.54 -5.42
CA LYS A 14 -4.97 -3.79 -4.99
C LYS A 14 -4.60 -2.68 -5.97
N ASN A 15 -4.56 -3.03 -7.26
CA ASN A 15 -4.25 -2.07 -8.33
C ASN A 15 -5.31 -0.96 -8.46
N ILE A 16 -6.60 -1.29 -8.30
CA ILE A 16 -7.69 -0.30 -8.32
C ILE A 16 -7.55 0.67 -7.15
N ILE A 17 -7.35 0.15 -5.93
CA ILE A 17 -7.17 0.95 -4.72
C ILE A 17 -5.96 1.88 -4.87
N ALA A 18 -4.82 1.32 -5.27
CA ALA A 18 -3.59 2.09 -5.44
C ALA A 18 -3.77 3.21 -6.47
N LYS A 19 -4.36 2.90 -7.63
CA LYS A 19 -4.64 3.91 -8.67
C LYS A 19 -5.56 5.02 -8.19
N CYS A 20 -6.58 4.71 -7.38
CA CYS A 20 -7.48 5.71 -6.80
C CYS A 20 -6.75 6.61 -5.80
N LEU A 21 -5.98 6.02 -4.86
CA LEU A 21 -5.22 6.76 -3.85
C LEU A 21 -4.12 7.63 -4.48
N THR A 22 -3.40 7.13 -5.47
CA THR A 22 -2.42 7.93 -6.22
C THR A 22 -3.09 9.09 -6.95
N LYS A 23 -4.28 8.89 -7.55
CA LYS A 23 -5.05 9.97 -8.20
C LYS A 23 -5.47 11.08 -7.22
N TRP A 24 -5.70 10.75 -5.95
CA TRP A 24 -6.00 11.72 -4.90
C TRP A 24 -4.75 12.44 -4.36
N GLY A 25 -3.57 12.11 -4.89
CA GLY A 25 -2.31 12.74 -4.48
C GLY A 25 -1.77 12.15 -3.18
N HIS A 26 -1.91 10.83 -2.98
CA HIS A 26 -1.19 10.09 -1.95
C HIS A 26 0.02 9.37 -2.54
N ASP A 27 1.04 9.17 -1.72
CA ASP A 27 2.14 8.26 -1.99
C ASP A 27 1.65 6.86 -1.59
N VAL A 28 1.76 5.87 -2.48
CA VAL A 28 1.15 4.55 -2.28
C VAL A 28 2.16 3.45 -2.55
N HIS A 29 2.36 2.58 -1.56
CA HIS A 29 3.16 1.36 -1.66
C HIS A 29 2.26 0.13 -1.63
N GLN A 30 2.37 -0.74 -2.64
CA GLN A 30 1.61 -1.99 -2.72
C GLN A 30 2.47 -3.14 -2.23
N ILE A 31 1.98 -3.94 -1.29
CA ILE A 31 2.68 -5.15 -0.85
C ILE A 31 2.54 -6.26 -1.88
N GLU A 32 3.66 -6.85 -2.28
CA GLU A 32 3.71 -8.02 -3.16
C GLU A 32 4.03 -9.32 -2.41
N ASN A 33 4.76 -9.23 -1.30
CA ASN A 33 5.11 -10.39 -0.48
C ASN A 33 4.84 -10.13 1.01
N LEU A 34 3.90 -10.89 1.59
CA LEU A 34 3.56 -10.80 3.01
C LEU A 34 4.69 -11.26 3.93
N GLU A 35 5.63 -12.09 3.46
CA GLU A 35 6.77 -12.56 4.26
C GLU A 35 7.68 -11.42 4.71
N ASN A 36 7.80 -10.37 3.88
CA ASN A 36 8.69 -9.22 4.14
C ASN A 36 7.92 -7.98 4.62
N ILE A 37 6.63 -8.10 4.93
CA ILE A 37 5.76 -6.97 5.24
C ILE A 37 6.30 -6.06 6.36
N ILE A 38 6.94 -6.65 7.37
CA ILE A 38 7.52 -5.89 8.50
C ILE A 38 8.72 -5.07 8.07
N GLU A 39 9.56 -5.59 7.18
CA GLU A 39 10.72 -4.88 6.64
C GLU A 39 10.27 -3.78 5.68
N GLU A 40 9.33 -4.09 4.78
CA GLU A 40 8.73 -3.12 3.88
C GLU A 40 8.02 -1.99 4.63
N PHE A 41 7.28 -2.30 5.69
CA PHE A 41 6.64 -1.31 6.54
C PHE A 41 7.67 -0.36 7.18
N LYS A 42 8.76 -0.90 7.73
CA LYS A 42 9.82 -0.09 8.35
C LYS A 42 10.52 0.81 7.33
N ASN A 43 10.82 0.27 6.15
CA ASN A 43 11.53 0.99 5.09
C ASN A 43 10.66 2.07 4.45
N TYR A 44 9.38 1.78 4.22
CA TYR A 44 8.44 2.73 3.62
C TYR A 44 7.95 3.78 4.63
N ASN A 45 7.83 3.38 5.90
CA ASN A 45 7.31 4.17 7.02
C ASN A 45 5.98 4.87 6.67
N PRO A 46 4.91 4.10 6.38
CA PRO A 46 3.62 4.65 6.01
C PRO A 46 2.94 5.36 7.19
N GLU A 47 2.15 6.38 6.88
CA GLU A 47 1.27 7.04 7.84
C GLU A 47 -0.07 6.31 8.00
N LEU A 48 -0.45 5.54 6.97
CA LEU A 48 -1.68 4.77 6.91
C LEU A 48 -1.41 3.40 6.29
N VAL A 49 -2.02 2.38 6.86
CA VAL A 49 -2.02 1.02 6.29
C VAL A 49 -3.46 0.68 5.94
N TYR A 50 -3.71 0.40 4.67
CA TYR A 50 -4.95 -0.19 4.20
C TYR A 50 -4.74 -1.70 4.09
N TRP A 51 -5.42 -2.46 4.93
CA TRP A 51 -5.36 -3.92 4.95
C TRP A 51 -6.77 -4.45 4.76
N THR A 52 -6.98 -5.22 3.69
CA THR A 52 -8.22 -5.97 3.49
C THR A 52 -7.94 -7.37 2.94
#